data_AF-A0A415G494-F1
#
_entry.id   AF-A0A415G494-F1
#
_cell.length_a   1.000
_cell.length_b   1.000
_cell.length_c   1.000
_cell.angle_alpha   90.00
_cell.angle_beta   90.00
_cell.angle_gamma   90.00
#
_symmetry.space_group_name_H-M   'P 1'
#
loop_
_entity.id
_entity.type
_entity.pdbx_description
1 polymer ?
#
loop_
_entity_poly.entity_id
_entity_poly.type
_entity_poly.pdbx_seq_one_letter_code
_entity_poly.pdbx_strand_id
1 'polypeptide(L)'
;MKELATPTGDVYKNWDIREDEKIYFLLQCKENEFTIGLGDLLECLKFAEEKGEVPALPCDWWADMMTIYPQLCDIVEVPDDEDEEI
;
A
#
# COMPACT_ATOMS: atom_id res chain seq x y z
N MET A 1 13.72 -22.37 8.74
CA MET A 1 14.02 -22.10 7.32
C MET A 1 13.52 -20.71 7.03
N LYS A 2 14.27 -19.87 6.30
CA LYS A 2 13.76 -18.56 5.86
C LYS A 2 13.02 -18.80 4.54
N GLU A 3 11.70 -18.70 4.56
CA GLU A 3 10.89 -18.70 3.34
C GLU A 3 11.14 -17.38 2.62
N LEU A 4 11.94 -17.44 1.57
CA LEU A 4 12.16 -16.31 0.67
C LEU A 4 11.14 -16.44 -0.47
N ALA A 5 10.28 -15.43 -0.63
CA ALA A 5 9.36 -15.35 -1.75
C ALA A 5 10.15 -15.28 -3.07
N THR A 6 9.77 -16.10 -4.05
CA THR A 6 10.36 -16.10 -5.39
C THR A 6 9.40 -15.41 -6.35
N PRO A 7 9.79 -14.31 -7.04
CA PRO A 7 8.91 -13.66 -8.01
C PRO A 7 8.65 -14.61 -9.19
N THR A 8 7.39 -14.98 -9.44
CA THR A 8 7.05 -15.92 -10.53
C THR A 8 6.83 -15.22 -11.88
N GLY A 9 6.53 -13.91 -11.89
CA GLY A 9 6.39 -13.12 -13.12
C GLY A 9 5.12 -13.45 -13.94
N ASP A 10 4.20 -14.23 -13.39
CA ASP A 10 2.96 -14.60 -14.05
C ASP A 10 1.96 -13.44 -14.07
N VAL A 11 1.38 -13.16 -15.25
CA VAL A 11 0.36 -12.13 -15.45
C VAL A 11 -1.03 -12.79 -15.49
N TYR A 12 -1.80 -12.65 -14.41
CA TYR A 12 -3.16 -13.17 -14.31
C TYR A 12 -4.16 -12.16 -14.89
N LYS A 13 -4.94 -12.56 -15.90
CA LYS A 13 -5.85 -11.67 -16.65
C LYS A 13 -7.22 -11.44 -16.01
N ASN A 14 -7.52 -12.04 -14.86
CA ASN A 14 -8.92 -12.21 -14.47
C ASN A 14 -9.19 -12.14 -12.96
N TRP A 15 -8.61 -11.15 -12.30
CA TRP A 15 -9.16 -10.65 -11.05
C TRP A 15 -9.92 -9.36 -11.32
N ASP A 16 -10.87 -9.05 -10.44
CA ASP A 16 -11.66 -7.81 -10.40
C ASP A 16 -10.70 -6.64 -10.09
N ILE A 17 -9.90 -6.30 -11.10
CA ILE A 17 -8.79 -5.37 -11.07
C ILE A 17 -9.39 -3.99 -11.25
N ARG A 18 -9.18 -3.11 -10.27
CA ARG A 18 -9.54 -1.71 -10.41
C ARG A 18 -8.77 -1.12 -11.60
N GLU A 19 -9.47 -0.50 -12.55
CA GLU A 19 -8.87 -0.01 -13.80
C GLU A 19 -7.76 1.05 -13.58
N ASP A 20 -7.69 1.65 -12.40
CA ASP A 20 -6.73 2.70 -12.01
C ASP A 20 -5.36 2.17 -11.55
N GLU A 21 -5.22 0.88 -11.30
CA GLU A 21 -3.99 0.30 -10.75
C GLU A 21 -3.16 -0.42 -11.85
N LYS A 22 -1.89 -0.05 -11.97
CA LYS A 22 -1.02 -0.56 -13.05
C LYS A 22 -0.27 -1.84 -12.70
N ILE A 23 -0.02 -2.07 -11.42
CA ILE A 23 0.82 -3.15 -10.92
C ILE A 23 0.11 -3.80 -9.75
N TYR A 24 0.01 -5.12 -9.81
CA TYR A 24 -0.53 -5.95 -8.75
C TYR A 24 0.50 -6.98 -8.32
N PHE A 25 0.48 -7.30 -7.03
CA PHE A 25 1.26 -8.37 -6.45
C PHE A 25 0.32 -9.45 -5.97
N LEU A 26 0.56 -10.70 -6.40
CA LEU A 26 -0.12 -11.87 -5.87
C LEU A 26 0.55 -12.27 -4.55
N LEU A 27 -0.23 -12.29 -3.47
CA LEU A 27 0.17 -12.72 -2.14
C LEU A 27 -0.59 -13.99 -1.76
N GLN A 28 0.07 -14.85 -1.00
CA GLN A 28 -0.52 -16.06 -0.45
C GLN A 28 -0.40 -16.03 1.08
N CYS A 29 -1.53 -16.19 1.77
CA CYS A 29 -1.60 -16.36 3.21
C CYS A 29 -2.31 -17.68 3.53
N LYS A 30 -1.51 -18.68 3.94
CA LYS A 30 -1.97 -20.06 4.16
C LYS A 30 -2.63 -20.62 2.89
N GLU A 31 -3.94 -20.86 2.92
CA GLU A 31 -4.73 -21.41 1.81
C GLU A 31 -5.41 -20.32 0.98
N ASN A 32 -5.27 -19.04 1.36
CA ASN A 32 -5.90 -17.91 0.67
C ASN A 32 -4.89 -17.19 -0.21
N GLU A 33 -5.28 -16.96 -1.47
CA GLU A 33 -4.57 -16.10 -2.41
C GLU A 33 -5.35 -14.80 -2.58
N PHE A 34 -4.64 -13.68 -2.53
CA PHE A 34 -5.21 -12.36 -2.75
C PHE A 34 -4.19 -11.47 -3.44
N THR A 35 -4.69 -10.44 -4.13
CA THR A 35 -3.85 -9.43 -4.75
C THR A 35 -3.84 -8.15 -3.92
N ILE A 36 -2.70 -7.47 -3.94
CA ILE A 36 -2.57 -6.11 -3.44
C ILE A 36 -2.04 -5.23 -4.57
N GLY A 37 -2.59 -4.02 -4.72
CA GLY A 37 -2.09 -3.02 -5.65
C GLY A 37 -0.80 -2.39 -5.15
N LEU A 38 -0.02 -1.79 -6.05
CA LEU A 38 1.11 -0.96 -5.65
C LEU A 38 0.63 0.28 -4.88
N GLY A 39 -0.52 0.84 -5.26
CA GLY A 39 -1.20 1.93 -4.53
C GLY A 39 -1.43 1.59 -3.06
N ASP A 40 -2.03 0.43 -2.78
CA ASP A 40 -2.28 -0.04 -1.40
C ASP A 40 -0.96 -0.19 -0.61
N LEU A 41 0.10 -0.69 -1.26
CA LEU A 41 1.43 -0.81 -0.63
C LEU A 41 2.06 0.56 -0.34
N LEU A 42 1.83 1.55 -1.20
CA LEU A 42 2.32 2.91 -1.01
C LEU A 42 1.58 3.64 0.12
N GLU A 43 0.27 3.41 0.26
CA GLU A 43 -0.50 3.88 1.42
C GLU A 43 0.06 3.28 2.72
N CYS A 44 0.32 1.96 2.71
CA CYS A 44 0.96 1.27 3.84
C CYS A 44 2.34 1.87 4.17
N LEU A 45 3.14 2.19 3.15
CA LEU A 45 4.46 2.80 3.31
C LEU A 45 4.37 4.22 3.90
N LYS A 46 3.44 5.04 3.39
CA LYS A 46 3.22 6.40 3.90
C LYS A 46 2.77 6.37 5.36
N PHE A 47 1.85 5.47 5.69
CA PHE A 47 1.44 5.25 7.09
C PHE A 47 2.61 4.81 7.98
N ALA A 48 3.46 3.90 7.51
CA ALA A 48 4.64 3.48 8.26
C ALA A 48 5.64 4.62 8.47
N GLU A 49 5.78 5.53 7.50
CA GLU A 49 6.60 6.74 7.62
C GLU A 49 6.03 7.70 8.68
N GLU A 50 4.73 7.94 8.66
CA GLU A 50 4.01 8.76 9.65
C GLU A 50 4.14 8.22 11.07
N LYS A 51 4.15 6.89 11.24
CA LYS A 51 4.39 6.21 12.54
C LYS A 51 5.88 6.11 12.91
N GLY A 52 6.81 6.51 12.04
CA GLY A 52 8.25 6.45 12.28
C GLY A 52 8.86 5.05 12.21
N GLU A 53 8.14 4.08 11.65
CA GLU A 53 8.61 2.69 11.44
C GLU A 53 9.60 2.61 10.26
N VAL A 54 9.51 3.56 9.32
CA VAL A 54 10.49 3.74 8.24
C VAL A 54 11.06 5.15 8.23
N PRO A 55 12.28 5.37 7.69
CA PRO A 55 12.83 6.71 7.54
C PRO A 55 11.95 7.58 6.64
N ALA A 56 11.93 8.89 6.94
CA ALA A 56 11.25 9.86 6.10
C ALA A 56 11.79 9.85 4.68
N LEU A 57 10.88 9.77 3.71
CA LEU A 57 11.20 9.88 2.29
C LEU A 57 11.15 11.35 1.85
N PRO A 58 11.89 11.74 0.80
CA PRO A 58 11.84 13.12 0.32
C PRO A 58 10.43 13.54 -0.09
N CYS A 59 9.99 14.75 0.30
CA CYS A 59 8.66 15.25 -0.04
C CYS A 59 8.38 15.26 -1.56
N ASP A 60 9.39 15.58 -2.36
CA ASP A 60 9.28 15.58 -3.82
C ASP A 60 9.00 14.18 -4.37
N TRP A 61 9.51 13.13 -3.72
CA TRP A 61 9.23 11.75 -4.10
C TRP A 61 7.73 11.44 -3.89
N TRP A 62 7.18 11.82 -2.74
CA TRP A 62 5.74 11.66 -2.50
C TRP A 62 4.89 12.49 -3.46
N ALA A 63 5.31 13.70 -3.83
CA ALA A 63 4.61 14.52 -4.81
C ALA A 63 4.57 13.86 -6.21
N ASP A 64 5.69 13.27 -6.64
CA ASP A 64 5.76 12.49 -7.88
C ASP A 64 4.83 11.26 -7.81
N MET A 65 4.83 10.56 -6.66
CA MET A 65 3.97 9.40 -6.45
C MET A 65 2.48 9.76 -6.43
N MET A 66 2.08 10.86 -5.80
CA MET A 66 0.69 11.35 -5.79
C MET A 66 0.15 11.70 -7.19
N THR A 67 1.04 12.09 -8.11
CA THR A 67 0.66 12.32 -9.52
C THR A 67 0.29 11.01 -10.23
N ILE A 68 0.90 9.89 -9.81
CA ILE A 68 0.68 8.57 -10.40
C ILE A 68 -0.43 7.81 -9.65
N TYR A 69 -0.52 8.01 -8.33
CA TYR A 69 -1.43 7.36 -7.39
C TYR A 69 -2.19 8.43 -6.59
N PRO A 70 -3.27 9.01 -7.15
CA PRO A 70 -4.01 10.10 -6.52
C PRO A 70 -4.58 9.79 -5.13
N GLN A 71 -4.84 8.50 -4.84
CA GLN A 71 -5.33 8.05 -3.53
C GLN A 71 -4.39 8.40 -2.37
N LEU A 72 -3.09 8.62 -2.63
CA LEU A 72 -2.11 9.02 -1.62
C LEU A 72 -2.35 10.44 -1.07
N CYS A 73 -3.16 11.26 -1.76
CA CYS A 73 -3.55 12.60 -1.31
C CYS A 73 -4.57 12.57 -0.16
N ASP A 74 -5.32 11.47 0.00
CA ASP A 74 -6.51 11.41 0.85
C ASP A 74 -6.27 10.78 2.23
N ILE A 75 -5.02 10.59 2.65
CA ILE A 75 -4.71 10.20 4.03
C ILE A 75 -4.94 11.43 4.92
N VAL A 76 -6.21 11.70 5.23
CA VAL A 76 -6.62 12.57 6.31
C VAL A 76 -6.38 11.77 7.58
N GLU A 77 -5.50 12.26 8.46
CA GLU A 77 -5.46 11.82 9.84
C GLU A 77 -6.90 11.93 10.38
N VAL A 78 -7.58 10.80 10.54
CA VAL A 78 -8.77 10.76 11.39
C VAL A 78 -8.20 11.06 12.77
N PRO A 79 -8.57 12.18 13.41
CA PRO A 79 -8.15 12.43 14.78
C PRO A 79 -8.49 11.18 15.58
N ASP A 80 -7.52 10.62 16.30
CA ASP A 80 -7.83 9.68 17.35
C ASP A 80 -8.66 10.48 18.35
N ASP A 81 -10.00 10.45 18.22
CA ASP A 81 -10.95 10.92 19.22
C ASP A 81 -10.84 9.99 20.46
N GLU A 82 -9.65 9.93 21.05
CA GLU A 82 -9.40 9.47 22.41
C GLU A 82 -9.21 10.70 23.31
N ASP A 83 -10.16 11.64 23.28
CA ASP A 83 -10.31 12.61 24.36
C ASP A 83 -11.75 12.52 24.93
N GLU A 84 -11.81 11.72 25.99
CA GLU A 84 -12.69 11.83 27.16
C GLU A 84 -14.20 11.62 26.98
N GLU A 85 -14.64 10.45 27.48
CA GLU A 85 -15.91 10.35 28.20
C GLU A 85 -16.09 11.56 29.13
N ILE A 86 -17.18 12.33 28.94
CA ILE A 86 -17.74 13.22 29.96
C ILE A 86 -19.24 12.95 30.12
#